data_AF-A0A351Y746-F1
#
_entry.id   AF-A0A351Y746-F1
#
_cell.length_a   1.000
_cell.length_b   1.000
_cell.length_c   1.000
_cell.angle_alpha   90.00
_cell.angle_beta   90.00
_cell.angle_gamma   90.00
#
_symmetry.space_group_name_H-M   'P 1'
#
loop_
_entity.id
_entity.type
_entity.pdbx_description
1 polymer ?
#
loop_
_entity_poly.entity_id
_entity_poly.type
_entity_poly.pdbx_seq_one_letter_code
_entity_poly.pdbx_strand_id
1 'polypeptide(L)' 'MFDCVLPTRLGRHGAAFSADGNININNAKYTKDFTALTTDCGCYTCKNFTKAYLHHLIKEKEML' A
#
# COMPACT_ATOMS: atom_id res chain seq x y z
N MET A 1 -13.60 -12.02 19.47
CA MET A 1 -13.26 -10.59 19.31
C MET A 1 -11.76 -10.51 19.06
N PHE A 2 -11.30 -9.84 18.00
CA PHE A 2 -9.88 -9.73 17.64
C PHE A 2 -9.49 -8.24 17.61
N ASP A 3 -8.39 -7.90 18.27
CA ASP A 3 -7.75 -6.59 18.20
C ASP A 3 -6.27 -6.80 17.86
N CYS A 4 -5.76 -6.11 16.84
CA CYS A 4 -4.35 -6.18 16.49
C CYS A 4 -3.84 -4.90 15.83
N VAL A 5 -2.62 -4.51 16.19
CA VAL A 5 -1.90 -3.36 15.60
C VAL A 5 -1.18 -3.71 14.30
N LEU A 6 -1.26 -4.97 13.87
CA LEU A 6 -0.57 -5.48 12.70
C LEU A 6 -0.86 -4.67 11.42
N PRO A 7 -2.12 -4.36 11.05
CA PRO A 7 -2.41 -3.61 9.82
C PRO A 7 -1.83 -2.20 9.84
N THR A 8 -1.87 -1.52 10.98
CA THR A 8 -1.37 -0.14 11.11
C THR A 8 0.16 -0.11 11.18
N ARG A 9 0.80 -1.07 11.87
CA ARG A 9 2.26 -1.16 11.93
C ARG A 9 2.86 -1.50 10.56
N LEU A 10 2.32 -2.51 9.87
CA LEU A 10 2.81 -2.94 8.57
C LEU A 10 2.55 -1.90 7.48
N GLY A 11 1.40 -1.21 7.52
CA GLY A 11 1.11 -0.10 6.61
C GLY A 11 2.19 0.99 6.64
N ARG A 12 2.63 1.41 7.84
CA ARG A 12 3.71 2.40 8.01
C ARG A 12 5.07 1.92 7.50
N HIS A 13 5.29 0.61 7.44
CA HIS A 13 6.53 0.02 6.90
C HIS A 13 6.41 -0.31 5.40
N GLY A 14 5.32 0.07 4.74
CA GLY A 14 5.13 -0.14 3.31
C GLY A 14 4.62 -1.53 2.92
N ALA A 15 4.05 -2.27 3.85
CA ALA A 15 3.36 -3.52 3.54
C ALA A 15 1.84 -3.29 3.49
N ALA A 16 1.22 -3.71 2.40
CA ALA A 16 -0.22 -3.64 2.19
C ALA A 16 -0.80 -5.05 2.02
N PHE A 17 -2.03 -5.22 2.51
CA PHE A 17 -2.75 -6.49 2.39
C PHE A 17 -3.60 -6.48 1.12
N SER A 18 -3.48 -7.54 0.32
CA SER A 18 -4.34 -7.82 -0.83
C SER A 18 -4.93 -9.23 -0.70
N ALA A 19 -6.00 -9.52 -1.44
CA ALA A 19 -6.60 -10.85 -1.48
C ALA A 19 -5.59 -11.91 -1.98
N ASP A 20 -4.72 -11.55 -2.91
CA ASP A 20 -3.66 -12.42 -3.45
C ASP A 20 -2.42 -12.55 -2.54
N GLY A 21 -2.43 -11.88 -1.38
CA GLY A 21 -1.34 -11.88 -0.41
C GLY A 21 -0.75 -10.50 -0.12
N ASN A 22 0.38 -10.50 0.59
CA ASN A 22 1.01 -9.26 1.06
C ASN A 22 1.82 -8.59 -0.04
N ILE A 23 1.52 -7.32 -0.29
CA ILE A 23 2.22 -6.45 -1.23
C ILE A 23 3.21 -5.60 -0.46
N ASN A 24 4.51 -5.75 -0.74
CA ASN A 24 5.52 -4.84 -0.23
C ASN A 24 5.75 -3.69 -1.22
N ILE A 25 5.16 -2.53 -0.95
CA ILE A 25 5.21 -1.36 -1.84
C ILE A 25 6.62 -0.78 -1.96
N ASN A 26 7.56 -1.12 -1.07
CA ASN A 26 8.96 -0.71 -1.19
C ASN A 26 9.70 -1.39 -2.35
N ASN A 27 9.12 -2.44 -2.95
CA ASN A 27 9.77 -3.15 -4.04
C ASN A 27 9.87 -2.25 -5.29
N ALA A 28 11.07 -2.18 -5.88
CA ALA A 28 11.36 -1.35 -7.04
C ALA A 28 10.45 -1.64 -8.25
N LYS A 29 9.86 -2.83 -8.34
CA LYS A 29 8.89 -3.18 -9.38
C LYS A 29 7.65 -2.28 -9.40
N TYR A 30 7.33 -1.63 -8.27
CA TYR A 30 6.16 -0.75 -8.15
C TYR A 30 6.48 0.72 -8.47
N THR A 31 7.74 1.08 -8.76
CA THR A 31 8.16 2.47 -9.06
C THR A 31 7.43 3.12 -10.23
N LYS A 32 7.03 2.32 -11.23
CA LYS A 32 6.34 2.77 -12.45
C LYS A 32 5.00 2.06 -12.66
N ASP A 33 4.45 1.50 -11.59
CA ASP A 33 3.16 0.81 -11.64
C ASP A 33 2.03 1.80 -11.32
N PHE A 34 1.32 2.23 -12.37
CA PHE A 34 0.21 3.18 -12.26
C PHE A 34 -1.14 2.49 -11.97
N THR A 35 -1.13 1.20 -11.64
CA THR A 35 -2.35 0.51 -11.21
C THR A 35 -2.68 0.86 -9.75
N ALA A 36 -3.96 0.69 -9.39
CA ALA A 36 -4.40 0.73 -8.00
C ALA A 36 -3.71 -0.38 -7.19
N LEU A 37 -3.65 -0.19 -5.86
CA LEU A 37 -3.04 -1.17 -4.95
C LEU A 37 -3.68 -2.56 -5.10
N THR A 38 -5.01 -2.61 -5.11
CA THR A 38 -5.83 -3.81 -5.29
C THR A 38 -7.06 -3.45 -6.13
N THR A 39 -7.37 -4.23 -7.17
CA THR A 39 -8.47 -3.98 -8.13
C THR A 39 -9.87 -4.19 -7.54
N ASP A 40 -9.93 -5.04 -6.54
CA ASP A 40 -11.12 -5.54 -5.84
C ASP A 40 -11.42 -4.75 -4.55
N CYS A 41 -10.63 -3.70 -4.27
CA CYS A 41 -10.78 -2.87 -3.08
C CYS A 41 -11.42 -1.52 -3.40
N GLY A 42 -12.57 -1.24 -2.76
CA GLY A 42 -13.32 0.01 -2.94
C GLY A 42 -12.90 1.17 -2.02
N CYS A 43 -11.76 1.06 -1.32
CA CYS A 43 -11.31 2.05 -0.34
C CYS A 43 -10.83 3.36 -1.00
N TYR A 44 -10.73 4.43 -0.22
CA TYR A 44 -10.25 5.74 -0.68
C TYR A 44 -8.87 5.64 -1.34
N THR A 45 -7.97 4.84 -0.76
CA THR A 45 -6.59 4.72 -1.25
C THR A 45 -6.53 4.08 -2.64
N CYS A 46 -7.27 2.99 -2.87
CA CYS A 46 -7.26 2.30 -4.16
C CYS A 46 -7.97 3.09 -5.27
N LYS A 47 -8.89 3.99 -4.93
CA LYS A 47 -9.61 4.83 -5.90
C LYS A 47 -8.83 6.07 -6.33
N ASN A 48 -8.00 6.63 -5.44
CA ASN A 48 -7.35 7.93 -5.67
C ASN A 48 -5.84 7.83 -5.87
N PHE A 49 -5.19 6.75 -5.43
CA PHE A 49 -3.73 6.62 -5.48
C PHE A 49 -3.28 5.37 -6.24
N THR A 50 -2.14 5.50 -6.89
CA THR A 50 -1.47 4.41 -7.62
C THR A 50 -0.37 3.78 -6.79
N LYS A 51 0.05 2.55 -7.12
CA LYS A 51 1.17 1.88 -6.47
C LYS A 51 2.47 2.67 -6.58
N ALA A 52 2.74 3.28 -7.74
CA ALA A 52 3.89 4.15 -7.94
C ALA A 52 3.89 5.36 -6.99
N TYR A 53 2.75 5.99 -6.80
CA TYR A 53 2.62 7.12 -5.89
C TYR A 53 2.85 6.69 -4.43
N LEU A 54 2.23 5.59 -4.00
CA LEU A 54 2.42 5.04 -2.65
C LEU A 54 3.87 4.59 -2.42
N HIS A 55 4.53 4.00 -3.43
CA HIS A 55 5.95 3.65 -3.35
C HIS A 55 6.82 4.88 -3.10
N HIS A 56 6.56 5.95 -3.85
CA HIS A 56 7.29 7.21 -3.69
C HIS A 56 7.10 7.79 -2.29
N LEU A 57 5.87 7.90 -1.80
CA LEU A 57 5.58 8.45 -0.46
C LEU A 57 6.27 7.66 0.66
N ILE A 58 6.19 6.32 0.62
CA ILE A 58 6.82 5.49 1.64
C ILE A 58 8.34 5.58 1.57
N LYS A 59 8.91 5.69 0.37
CA LYS A 59 10.35 5.82 0.17
C LYS A 59 10.89 7.16 0.68
N GLU A 60 10.18 8.25 0.41
CA GLU A 60 10.52 9.59 0.90
C GLU A 60 10.15 9.80 2.38
N LYS A 61 9.42 8.85 2.99
CA LYS A 61 8.92 8.92 4.37
C LYS A 61 8.04 10.15 4.64
N GLU A 62 7.32 10.61 3.63
CA GLU A 62 6.39 11.71 3.77
C GLU A 62 5.10 11.27 4.47
N MET A 63 4.59 12.11 5.36
CA MET A 63 3.24 11.97 5.91
C MET A 63 2.27 12.76 5.04
N LEU A 64 1.32 12.05 4.44
CA LEU A 64 0.26 12.59 3.57
C LEU A 64 -1.09 12.59 4.29
#